data_AF-A0A812N7F0-F1
#
_entry.id   AF-A0A812N7F0-F1
#
_cell.length_a   1.000
_cell.length_b   1.000
_cell.length_c   1.000
_cell.angle_alpha   90.00
_cell.angle_beta   90.00
_cell.angle_gamma   90.00
#
_symmetry.space_group_name_H-M   'P 1'
#
loop_
_entity.id
_entity.type
_entity.pdbx_description
1 polymer ?
#
loop_
_entity_poly.entity_id
_entity_poly.type
_entity_poly.pdbx_seq_one_letter_code
_entity_poly.pdbx_strand_id
1 'polypeptide(L)'
;MGIATLAAMWVASSLMLRSAAVRSQSGILAACDYKDLATAEVHGVSGGVDVSFCGKSVTLRESGSAADPFAGVTWWDASHQGEKLTKQESKTLKNHVGSYWRYGRSVAQLGKGLLPPLYKEDYNTDFKDDNYASLVRSVLGFTVTLADAANKLPAPAACTDAWLGDWIPKEALELLRLKKETGRTTSFAWFQSPTFDESHSYQFLTEKEQPSSCKPVCLQQNISFPVQFHFRTRHGKDVAKYDTKEKPMLVLPNLAFKVADVSEVITDPLYVMSTAELVQWLNTTHPYKSFQERAGQTFGPYPRLAKEVQRRRMDGKGFSAWEAKGDGEGKYEMLEVSGAEYRPFFDALSSRFDMPPRPGLWGQVSNEDPYIIKVTLEDPEGCD
;
A
#
# COMPACT_ATOMS: atom_id res chain seq x y z
N MET A 1 19.86 52.97 -38.58
CA MET A 1 19.61 52.86 -37.11
C MET A 1 18.25 52.19 -36.94
N GLY A 2 18.04 51.09 -36.23
CA GLY A 2 18.93 50.23 -35.47
C GLY A 2 18.34 48.81 -35.35
N ILE A 3 19.27 47.86 -35.26
CA ILE A 3 19.29 46.57 -34.57
C ILE A 3 17.92 45.91 -34.28
N ALA A 4 17.59 44.86 -35.05
CA ALA A 4 16.59 43.86 -34.69
C ALA A 4 16.92 42.50 -35.34
N THR A 5 18.06 41.91 -34.96
CA THR A 5 18.40 40.53 -35.33
C THR A 5 19.45 40.01 -34.34
N LEU A 6 19.00 39.46 -33.21
CA LEU A 6 19.75 38.57 -32.29
C LEU A 6 18.90 38.27 -31.04
N ALA A 7 17.79 37.54 -31.19
CA ALA A 7 17.00 37.06 -30.05
C ALA A 7 16.24 35.75 -30.34
N ALA A 8 16.68 34.96 -31.33
CA ALA A 8 16.02 33.70 -31.72
C ALA A 8 16.91 32.46 -31.54
N MET A 9 17.96 32.54 -30.72
CA MET A 9 18.95 31.46 -30.59
C MET A 9 19.35 31.21 -29.13
N TRP A 10 18.43 31.35 -28.17
CA TRP A 10 18.69 31.07 -26.74
C TRP A 10 17.55 30.35 -25.99
N VAL A 11 16.53 29.83 -26.69
CA VAL A 11 15.40 29.08 -26.07
C VAL A 11 15.46 27.56 -26.34
N ALA A 12 16.37 27.09 -27.18
CA ALA A 12 16.51 25.65 -27.47
C ALA A 12 17.56 24.92 -26.60
N SER A 13 18.35 25.63 -25.78
CA SER A 13 19.39 25.03 -24.94
C SER A 13 19.01 24.87 -23.46
N SER A 14 17.85 25.37 -23.05
CA SER A 14 17.37 25.30 -21.66
C SER A 14 16.41 24.13 -21.38
N LEU A 15 15.97 23.38 -22.41
CA LEU A 15 15.20 22.14 -22.22
C LEU A 15 16.09 20.88 -22.12
N MET A 16 17.34 20.90 -22.60
CA MET A 16 18.26 19.75 -22.46
C MET A 16 19.10 19.77 -21.17
N LEU A 17 18.99 20.83 -20.35
CA LEU A 17 19.71 20.96 -19.08
C LEU A 17 18.85 20.65 -17.84
N ARG A 18 17.54 20.41 -18.00
CA ARG A 18 16.68 19.97 -16.88
C ARG A 18 16.59 18.45 -16.72
N SER A 19 16.90 17.67 -17.76
CA SER A 19 16.97 16.20 -17.67
C SER A 19 18.28 15.68 -17.06
N ALA A 20 19.27 16.56 -16.84
CA ALA A 20 20.56 16.22 -16.24
C ALA A 20 20.72 16.69 -14.78
N ALA A 21 19.82 17.53 -14.27
CA ALA A 21 19.99 18.20 -12.97
C ALA A 21 19.44 17.44 -11.75
N VAL A 22 18.90 16.23 -11.92
CA VAL A 22 18.61 15.30 -10.80
C VAL A 22 19.78 14.32 -10.56
N ARG A 23 20.85 14.39 -11.36
CA ARG A 23 22.00 13.46 -11.30
C ARG A 23 23.18 13.95 -10.46
N SER A 24 22.99 14.95 -9.60
CA SER A 24 24.09 15.62 -8.89
C SER A 24 24.03 15.38 -7.38
N GLN A 25 24.49 14.20 -6.93
CA GLN A 25 25.31 14.03 -5.70
C GLN A 25 25.64 12.55 -5.44
N SER A 26 26.47 11.96 -6.30
CA SER A 26 27.40 10.87 -5.96
C SER A 26 28.21 10.53 -7.21
N GLY A 27 29.50 10.27 -7.05
CA GLY A 27 30.45 10.06 -8.15
C GLY A 27 29.99 9.08 -9.23
N ILE A 28 30.54 9.27 -10.43
CA ILE A 28 30.29 8.52 -11.65
C ILE A 28 30.55 7.02 -11.41
N LEU A 29 29.52 6.32 -10.93
CA LEU A 29 29.33 4.90 -11.17
C LEU A 29 28.62 4.82 -12.53
N ALA A 30 29.06 3.91 -13.40
CA ALA A 30 28.33 3.60 -14.63
C ALA A 30 26.83 3.46 -14.29
N ALA A 31 25.96 4.10 -15.07
CA ALA A 31 24.52 4.02 -14.85
C ALA A 31 24.12 2.54 -14.99
N CYS A 32 23.80 1.90 -13.87
CA CYS A 32 23.36 0.51 -13.83
C CYS A 32 21.89 0.48 -14.19
N ASP A 33 21.52 -0.27 -15.21
CA ASP A 33 20.14 -0.45 -15.63
C ASP A 33 19.58 -1.76 -15.04
N TYR A 34 18.26 -1.85 -14.86
CA TYR A 34 17.62 -3.08 -14.39
C TYR A 34 17.97 -4.29 -15.28
N LYS A 35 18.25 -4.09 -16.57
CA LYS A 35 18.66 -5.17 -17.49
C LYS A 35 19.99 -5.82 -17.09
N ASP A 36 20.90 -5.08 -16.46
CA ASP A 36 22.19 -5.62 -16.00
C ASP A 36 22.02 -6.69 -14.91
N LEU A 37 20.90 -6.66 -14.18
CA LEU A 37 20.56 -7.68 -13.18
C LEU A 37 20.27 -9.05 -13.81
N ALA A 38 19.94 -9.14 -15.10
CA ALA A 38 19.72 -10.42 -15.78
C ALA A 38 21.01 -11.22 -15.94
N THR A 39 22.16 -10.53 -15.97
CA THR A 39 23.49 -11.11 -16.09
C THR A 39 24.28 -11.07 -14.78
N ALA A 40 23.62 -10.77 -13.66
CA ALA A 40 24.26 -10.74 -12.35
C ALA A 40 24.90 -12.09 -12.00
N GLU A 41 26.09 -12.04 -11.41
CA GLU A 41 26.73 -13.22 -10.84
C GLU A 41 26.09 -13.52 -9.49
N VAL A 42 25.67 -14.77 -9.27
CA VAL A 42 24.90 -15.17 -8.09
C VAL A 42 25.56 -16.40 -7.47
N HIS A 43 26.03 -16.26 -6.24
CA HIS A 43 26.77 -17.28 -5.51
C HIS A 43 26.29 -17.42 -4.07
N GLY A 44 26.16 -18.66 -3.57
CA GLY A 44 25.92 -18.89 -2.15
C GLY A 44 27.14 -18.51 -1.32
N VAL A 45 26.94 -17.82 -0.21
CA VAL A 45 27.99 -17.41 0.73
C VAL A 45 27.59 -17.76 2.16
N SER A 46 28.55 -17.67 3.09
CA SER A 46 28.24 -17.85 4.52
C SER A 46 27.24 -16.79 4.98
N GLY A 47 26.05 -17.23 5.39
CA GLY A 47 24.97 -16.36 5.87
C GLY A 47 24.07 -15.75 4.80
N GLY A 48 24.14 -16.19 3.54
CA GLY A 48 23.24 -15.68 2.51
C GLY A 48 23.57 -16.05 1.06
N VAL A 49 23.12 -15.20 0.14
CA VAL A 49 23.44 -15.26 -1.29
C VAL A 49 24.03 -13.92 -1.73
N ASP A 50 25.20 -13.97 -2.34
CA ASP A 50 25.88 -12.82 -2.93
C ASP A 50 25.38 -12.61 -4.36
N VAL A 51 25.06 -11.36 -4.69
CA VAL A 51 24.63 -10.92 -6.02
C VAL A 51 25.54 -9.79 -6.47
N SER A 52 26.34 -10.06 -7.50
CA SER A 52 27.31 -9.12 -8.06
C SER A 52 26.83 -8.60 -9.41
N PHE A 53 26.73 -7.27 -9.55
CA PHE A 53 26.25 -6.59 -10.74
C PHE A 53 26.80 -5.16 -10.81
N CYS A 54 27.06 -4.64 -12.01
CA CYS A 54 27.51 -3.25 -12.20
C CYS A 54 28.70 -2.82 -11.33
N GLY A 55 29.65 -3.73 -11.06
CA GLY A 55 30.80 -3.48 -10.19
C GLY A 55 30.47 -3.34 -8.70
N LYS A 56 29.24 -3.66 -8.30
CA LYS A 56 28.76 -3.74 -6.91
C LYS A 56 28.50 -5.19 -6.54
N SER A 57 28.54 -5.48 -5.25
CA SER A 57 28.05 -6.74 -4.69
C SER A 57 27.14 -6.47 -3.50
N VAL A 58 26.06 -7.24 -3.39
CA VAL A 58 25.13 -7.22 -2.28
C VAL A 58 24.85 -8.63 -1.78
N THR A 59 24.86 -8.80 -0.47
CA THR A 59 24.53 -10.08 0.17
C THR A 59 23.08 -10.06 0.66
N LEU A 60 22.24 -10.91 0.06
CA LEU A 60 20.87 -11.19 0.49
C LEU A 60 20.86 -12.15 1.68
N ARG A 61 20.02 -11.89 2.68
CA ARG A 61 19.98 -12.66 3.94
C ARG A 61 18.58 -13.18 4.24
N GLU A 62 18.45 -14.22 5.05
CA GLU A 62 17.14 -14.72 5.51
C GLU A 62 16.41 -13.70 6.40
N SER A 63 17.19 -12.93 7.18
CA SER A 63 16.68 -11.91 8.09
C SER A 63 17.61 -10.70 8.13
N GLY A 64 17.05 -9.55 8.54
CA GLY A 64 17.73 -8.26 8.46
C GLY A 64 17.70 -7.71 7.04
N SER A 65 16.97 -6.62 6.82
CA SER A 65 16.94 -5.95 5.52
C SER A 65 18.25 -5.21 5.28
N ALA A 66 18.87 -5.40 4.13
CA ALA A 66 19.84 -4.44 3.62
C ALA A 66 19.09 -3.13 3.28
N ALA A 67 19.73 -1.97 3.48
CA ALA A 67 19.21 -0.72 2.97
C ALA A 67 19.27 -0.76 1.43
N ASP A 68 18.13 -1.03 0.78
CA ASP A 68 17.92 -1.12 -0.67
C ASP A 68 19.09 -1.80 -1.43
N PRO A 69 19.07 -3.15 -1.58
CA PRO A 69 20.15 -3.88 -2.26
C PRO A 69 20.36 -3.46 -3.72
N PHE A 70 19.37 -2.81 -4.35
CA PHE A 70 19.44 -2.36 -5.73
C PHE A 70 19.50 -0.84 -5.84
N ALA A 71 19.98 -0.18 -4.78
CA ALA A 71 20.21 1.26 -4.76
C ALA A 71 21.13 1.68 -5.92
N GLY A 72 20.62 2.60 -6.74
CA GLY A 72 21.31 3.13 -7.93
C GLY A 72 21.12 2.31 -9.20
N VAL A 73 20.29 1.27 -9.20
CA VAL A 73 19.74 0.69 -10.43
C VAL A 73 18.65 1.62 -10.98
N THR A 74 18.72 1.92 -12.27
CA THR A 74 17.69 2.67 -12.98
C THR A 74 16.62 1.69 -13.45
N TRP A 75 15.42 1.80 -12.89
CA TRP A 75 14.30 0.91 -13.22
C TRP A 75 13.36 1.48 -14.27
N TRP A 76 13.27 2.81 -14.36
CA TRP A 76 12.41 3.49 -15.32
C TRP A 76 13.16 3.81 -16.61
N ASP A 77 12.69 3.24 -17.72
CA ASP A 77 13.18 3.52 -19.07
C ASP A 77 12.02 3.90 -19.99
N ALA A 78 11.88 5.20 -20.23
CA ALA A 78 10.81 5.73 -21.08
C ALA A 78 11.02 5.41 -22.58
N SER A 79 12.23 5.01 -23.00
CA SER A 79 12.54 4.77 -24.41
C SER A 79 11.80 3.54 -24.99
N HIS A 80 11.39 2.62 -24.13
CA HIS A 80 10.67 1.40 -24.51
C HIS A 80 9.13 1.57 -24.55
N GLN A 81 8.59 2.72 -24.15
CA GLN A 81 7.13 2.89 -24.05
C GLN A 81 6.45 2.75 -25.41
N GLY A 82 5.39 1.94 -25.45
CA GLY A 82 4.62 1.66 -26.66
C GLY A 82 5.18 0.52 -27.51
N GLU A 83 6.32 -0.06 -27.13
CA GLU A 83 6.79 -1.30 -27.76
C GLU A 83 5.83 -2.48 -27.49
N LYS A 84 5.85 -3.44 -28.40
CA LYS A 84 5.01 -4.63 -28.29
C LYS A 84 5.56 -5.59 -27.24
N LEU A 85 4.71 -5.98 -26.30
CA LEU A 85 5.03 -7.03 -25.32
C LEU A 85 5.28 -8.38 -26.00
N THR A 86 6.33 -9.07 -25.58
CA THR A 86 6.54 -10.48 -25.92
C THR A 86 5.54 -11.38 -25.20
N LYS A 87 5.39 -12.64 -25.66
CA LYS A 87 4.55 -13.64 -24.99
C LYS A 87 5.02 -13.87 -23.54
N GLN A 88 6.32 -13.87 -23.31
CA GLN A 88 6.90 -14.07 -22.00
C GLN A 88 6.64 -12.87 -21.09
N GLU A 89 6.85 -11.64 -21.56
CA GLU A 89 6.52 -10.41 -20.82
C GLU A 89 5.05 -10.35 -20.41
N SER A 90 4.14 -10.62 -21.36
CA SER A 90 2.70 -10.62 -21.04
C SER A 90 2.33 -11.72 -20.04
N LYS A 91 3.01 -12.87 -20.06
CA LYS A 91 2.83 -13.93 -19.07
C LYS A 91 3.37 -13.50 -17.71
N THR A 92 4.54 -12.88 -17.66
CA THR A 92 5.16 -12.37 -16.44
C THR A 92 4.28 -11.31 -15.76
N LEU A 93 3.72 -10.35 -16.51
CA LEU A 93 2.76 -9.39 -15.96
C LEU A 93 1.54 -10.09 -15.35
N LYS A 94 0.91 -10.99 -16.10
CA LYS A 94 -0.24 -11.77 -15.61
C LYS A 94 0.09 -12.62 -14.39
N ASN A 95 1.30 -13.18 -14.33
CA ASN A 95 1.76 -14.00 -13.21
C ASN A 95 2.20 -13.15 -12.00
N HIS A 96 2.45 -11.86 -12.15
CA HIS A 96 2.78 -11.02 -11.01
C HIS A 96 1.51 -10.50 -10.35
N VAL A 97 0.58 -10.02 -11.17
CA VAL A 97 -0.68 -9.39 -10.77
C VAL A 97 -1.66 -10.41 -10.17
N GLY A 98 -2.34 -10.07 -9.07
CA GLY A 98 -3.34 -10.92 -8.42
C GLY A 98 -2.78 -12.18 -7.75
N SER A 99 -1.46 -12.26 -7.58
CA SER A 99 -0.79 -13.47 -7.07
C SER A 99 0.38 -13.16 -6.14
N TYR A 100 0.11 -12.34 -5.13
CA TYR A 100 1.08 -11.96 -4.10
C TYR A 100 1.81 -13.19 -3.52
N TRP A 101 1.08 -14.20 -3.07
CA TRP A 101 1.64 -15.41 -2.46
C TRP A 101 2.42 -16.32 -3.42
N ARG A 102 2.26 -16.15 -4.75
CA ARG A 102 2.88 -17.03 -5.75
C ARG A 102 4.18 -16.48 -6.33
N TYR A 103 4.19 -15.17 -6.63
CA TYR A 103 5.35 -14.50 -7.22
C TYR A 103 5.69 -13.19 -6.51
N GLY A 104 4.68 -12.40 -6.14
CA GLY A 104 4.86 -11.04 -5.60
C GLY A 104 5.73 -10.99 -4.35
N ARG A 105 5.53 -11.93 -3.42
CA ARG A 105 6.30 -12.03 -2.16
C ARG A 105 7.79 -12.22 -2.41
N SER A 106 8.17 -13.15 -3.28
CA SER A 106 9.57 -13.43 -3.63
C SER A 106 10.25 -12.22 -4.25
N VAL A 107 9.56 -11.54 -5.18
CA VAL A 107 10.06 -10.31 -5.81
C VAL A 107 10.22 -9.18 -4.77
N ALA A 108 9.24 -9.02 -3.88
CA ALA A 108 9.28 -8.00 -2.83
C ALA A 108 10.40 -8.25 -1.81
N GLN A 109 10.62 -9.50 -1.38
CA GLN A 109 11.71 -9.85 -0.48
C GLN A 109 13.08 -9.59 -1.10
N LEU A 110 13.26 -9.96 -2.36
CA LEU A 110 14.48 -9.67 -3.10
C LEU A 110 14.77 -8.16 -3.10
N GLY A 111 13.78 -7.33 -3.42
CA GLY A 111 13.90 -5.87 -3.34
C GLY A 111 14.15 -5.33 -1.93
N LYS A 112 13.79 -6.07 -0.87
CA LYS A 112 14.09 -5.72 0.54
C LYS A 112 15.46 -6.24 1.00
N GLY A 113 16.26 -6.85 0.12
CA GLY A 113 17.55 -7.46 0.48
C GLY A 113 17.43 -8.79 1.21
N LEU A 114 16.25 -9.42 1.13
CA LEU A 114 15.94 -10.68 1.79
C LEU A 114 15.94 -11.84 0.79
N LEU A 115 16.29 -13.02 1.28
CA LEU A 115 16.15 -14.25 0.51
C LEU A 115 14.66 -14.57 0.31
N PRO A 116 14.23 -14.85 -0.93
CA PRO A 116 12.92 -15.44 -1.19
C PRO A 116 12.80 -16.83 -0.53
N PRO A 117 11.63 -17.25 -0.02
CA PRO A 117 11.46 -18.57 0.58
C PRO A 117 11.65 -19.66 -0.48
N LEU A 118 12.33 -20.73 -0.10
CA LEU A 118 12.38 -21.94 -0.92
C LEU A 118 10.97 -22.55 -1.03
N TYR A 119 10.71 -23.30 -2.09
CA TYR A 119 9.41 -23.97 -2.27
C TYR A 119 9.02 -24.87 -1.08
N LYS A 120 10.01 -25.49 -0.42
CA LYS A 120 9.80 -26.32 0.77
C LYS A 120 9.43 -25.53 2.03
N GLU A 121 9.67 -24.21 2.03
CA GLU A 121 9.39 -23.29 3.14
C GLU A 121 8.05 -22.58 2.93
N ASP A 122 7.65 -22.35 1.67
CA ASP A 122 6.35 -21.80 1.29
C ASP A 122 5.81 -22.49 0.03
N TYR A 123 4.95 -23.49 0.21
CA TYR A 123 4.34 -24.24 -0.89
C TYR A 123 3.43 -23.41 -1.80
N ASN A 124 3.09 -22.17 -1.42
CA ASN A 124 2.29 -21.28 -2.25
C ASN A 124 3.11 -20.57 -3.32
N THR A 125 4.45 -20.58 -3.22
CA THR A 125 5.32 -19.99 -4.25
C THR A 125 5.33 -20.84 -5.51
N ASP A 126 5.28 -20.18 -6.67
CA ASP A 126 5.41 -20.85 -7.97
C ASP A 126 6.89 -21.07 -8.37
N PHE A 127 7.84 -20.47 -7.65
CA PHE A 127 9.27 -20.69 -7.84
C PHE A 127 9.71 -22.01 -7.21
N LYS A 128 9.90 -23.05 -8.02
CA LYS A 128 10.17 -24.44 -7.58
C LYS A 128 11.64 -24.77 -7.37
N ASP A 129 12.44 -23.80 -6.93
CA ASP A 129 13.85 -23.99 -6.63
C ASP A 129 14.04 -24.46 -5.17
N ASP A 130 14.98 -25.37 -4.94
CA ASP A 130 15.36 -25.92 -3.63
C ASP A 130 16.71 -25.39 -3.12
N ASN A 131 17.39 -24.59 -3.94
CA ASN A 131 18.67 -23.94 -3.65
C ASN A 131 18.52 -22.41 -3.73
N TYR A 132 18.95 -21.70 -2.68
CA TYR A 132 18.80 -20.25 -2.60
C TYR A 132 19.48 -19.48 -3.74
N ALA A 133 20.68 -19.89 -4.18
CA ALA A 133 21.37 -19.19 -5.27
C ALA A 133 20.66 -19.40 -6.63
N SER A 134 20.15 -20.61 -6.88
CA SER A 134 19.31 -20.90 -8.05
C SER A 134 18.01 -20.09 -7.99
N LEU A 135 17.32 -20.10 -6.84
CA LEU A 135 16.10 -19.34 -6.62
C LEU A 135 16.29 -17.84 -6.84
N VAL A 136 17.34 -17.26 -6.26
CA VAL A 136 17.65 -15.83 -6.43
C VAL A 136 17.86 -15.50 -7.92
N ARG A 137 18.55 -16.35 -8.68
CA ARG A 137 18.71 -16.17 -10.12
C ARG A 137 17.37 -16.23 -10.86
N SER A 138 16.49 -17.19 -10.52
CA SER A 138 15.14 -17.30 -11.08
C SER A 138 14.28 -16.06 -10.79
N VAL A 139 14.28 -15.59 -9.54
CA VAL A 139 13.50 -14.41 -9.13
C VAL A 139 14.06 -13.13 -9.75
N LEU A 140 15.38 -12.97 -9.85
CA LEU A 140 16.01 -11.85 -10.57
C LEU A 140 15.59 -11.84 -12.05
N GLY A 141 15.68 -12.97 -12.75
CA GLY A 141 15.27 -13.07 -14.15
C GLY A 141 13.79 -12.72 -14.35
N PHE A 142 12.92 -13.17 -13.43
CA PHE A 142 11.51 -12.78 -13.42
C PHE A 142 11.33 -11.27 -13.20
N THR A 143 12.05 -10.70 -12.22
CA THR A 143 12.00 -9.27 -11.85
C THR A 143 12.44 -8.38 -13.01
N VAL A 144 13.50 -8.75 -13.73
CA VAL A 144 13.96 -8.04 -14.93
C VAL A 144 12.94 -8.13 -16.05
N THR A 145 12.37 -9.31 -16.30
CA THR A 145 11.32 -9.48 -17.32
C THR A 145 10.08 -8.66 -16.97
N LEU A 146 9.73 -8.55 -15.69
CA LEU A 146 8.62 -7.73 -15.21
C LEU A 146 8.88 -6.24 -15.42
N ALA A 147 10.09 -5.76 -15.07
CA ALA A 147 10.50 -4.38 -15.33
C ALA A 147 10.47 -4.05 -16.83
N ASP A 148 10.98 -4.95 -17.67
CA ASP A 148 10.97 -4.79 -19.13
C ASP A 148 9.55 -4.70 -19.68
N ALA A 149 8.68 -5.62 -19.26
CA ALA A 149 7.27 -5.59 -19.62
C ALA A 149 6.59 -4.29 -19.16
N ALA A 150 6.86 -3.84 -17.93
CA ALA A 150 6.29 -2.62 -17.37
C ALA A 150 6.75 -1.37 -18.13
N ASN A 151 8.03 -1.26 -18.48
CA ASN A 151 8.57 -0.11 -19.24
C ASN A 151 7.96 0.02 -20.64
N LYS A 152 7.54 -1.10 -21.26
CA LYS A 152 6.83 -1.09 -22.54
C LYS A 152 5.39 -0.61 -22.46
N LEU A 153 4.76 -0.68 -21.28
CA LEU A 153 3.43 -0.14 -21.06
C LEU A 153 3.46 1.39 -21.08
N PRO A 154 2.43 2.04 -21.65
CA PRO A 154 2.36 3.50 -21.67
C PRO A 154 2.29 4.05 -20.24
N ALA A 155 2.99 5.15 -20.01
CA ALA A 155 2.75 5.98 -18.83
C ALA A 155 1.43 6.76 -18.99
N PRO A 156 0.70 7.05 -17.88
CA PRO A 156 -0.41 7.99 -17.88
C PRO A 156 -0.01 9.35 -18.46
N ALA A 157 -0.87 9.90 -19.33
CA ALA A 157 -0.67 11.24 -19.90
C ALA A 157 -0.90 12.36 -18.88
N ALA A 158 -1.67 12.07 -17.82
CA ALA A 158 -1.95 12.94 -16.69
C ALA A 158 -1.70 12.15 -15.39
N CYS A 159 -1.68 12.84 -14.25
CA CYS A 159 -1.58 12.13 -12.97
C CYS A 159 -2.80 11.24 -12.75
N THR A 160 -2.53 10.04 -12.29
CA THR A 160 -3.55 9.07 -11.92
C THR A 160 -3.46 8.78 -10.43
N ASP A 161 -4.64 8.61 -9.82
CA ASP A 161 -4.79 8.19 -8.44
C ASP A 161 -4.82 6.66 -8.33
N ALA A 162 -4.05 6.10 -7.41
CA ALA A 162 -4.12 4.69 -7.04
C ALA A 162 -3.80 4.50 -5.55
N TRP A 163 -4.32 3.44 -4.95
CA TRP A 163 -4.27 3.21 -3.50
C TRP A 163 -3.64 1.87 -3.16
N LEU A 164 -2.83 1.83 -2.12
CA LEU A 164 -2.20 0.61 -1.61
C LEU A 164 -2.39 0.56 -0.09
N GLY A 165 -2.91 -0.54 0.44
CA GLY A 165 -2.87 -0.81 1.86
C GLY A 165 -1.61 -1.61 2.21
N ASP A 166 -0.90 -1.20 3.25
CA ASP A 166 0.22 -1.96 3.81
C ASP A 166 0.33 -1.73 5.33
N TRP A 167 1.05 -2.60 6.01
CA TRP A 167 1.44 -2.45 7.41
C TRP A 167 2.90 -2.05 7.51
N ILE A 168 3.19 -0.84 7.98
CA ILE A 168 4.56 -0.35 8.09
C ILE A 168 5.00 -0.22 9.55
N PRO A 169 6.28 -0.54 9.85
CA PRO A 169 6.81 -0.36 11.21
C PRO A 169 6.85 1.12 11.60
N LYS A 170 6.80 1.38 12.90
CA LYS A 170 6.84 2.73 13.47
C LYS A 170 7.96 3.58 12.91
N GLU A 171 9.16 3.03 12.76
CA GLU A 171 10.34 3.76 12.27
C GLU A 171 10.15 4.24 10.82
N ALA A 172 9.50 3.43 9.99
CA ALA A 172 9.19 3.81 8.60
C ALA A 172 8.14 4.92 8.55
N LEU A 173 7.12 4.85 9.42
CA LEU A 173 6.11 5.90 9.54
C LEU A 173 6.71 7.24 9.99
N GLU A 174 7.56 7.23 11.03
CA GLU A 174 8.24 8.44 11.50
C GLU A 174 9.16 9.03 10.42
N LEU A 175 9.81 8.18 9.61
CA LEU A 175 10.59 8.63 8.47
C LEU A 175 9.72 9.31 7.41
N LEU A 176 8.50 8.81 7.13
CA LEU A 176 7.57 9.46 6.20
C LEU A 176 7.11 10.82 6.74
N ARG A 177 6.81 10.93 8.04
CA ARG A 177 6.48 12.21 8.70
C ARG A 177 7.62 13.22 8.57
N LEU A 178 8.84 12.81 8.88
CA LEU A 178 10.04 13.65 8.72
C LEU A 178 10.25 14.08 7.26
N LYS A 179 10.02 13.18 6.29
CA LYS A 179 10.15 13.49 4.86
C LYS A 179 9.11 14.51 4.40
N LYS A 180 7.87 14.42 4.90
CA LYS A 180 6.83 15.45 4.68
C LYS A 180 7.30 16.81 5.20
N GLU A 181 7.76 16.89 6.44
CA GLU A 181 8.22 18.13 7.07
C GLU A 181 9.43 18.76 6.36
N THR A 182 10.36 17.92 5.92
CA THR A 182 11.60 18.36 5.26
C THR A 182 11.48 18.52 3.75
N GLY A 183 10.33 18.18 3.17
CA GLY A 183 10.12 18.17 1.71
C GLY A 183 11.00 17.16 0.96
N ARG A 184 11.55 16.16 1.65
CA ARG A 184 12.41 15.13 1.05
C ARG A 184 11.58 14.04 0.39
N THR A 185 12.18 13.33 -0.56
CA THR A 185 11.54 12.23 -1.27
C THR A 185 11.65 10.91 -0.51
N THR A 186 10.71 10.01 -0.80
CA THR A 186 10.73 8.61 -0.44
C THR A 186 10.72 7.73 -1.68
N SER A 187 11.17 6.49 -1.54
CA SER A 187 11.17 5.50 -2.59
C SER A 187 11.05 4.12 -1.97
N PHE A 188 10.65 3.14 -2.77
CA PHE A 188 10.53 1.75 -2.36
C PHE A 188 11.38 0.87 -3.25
N ALA A 189 12.19 0.00 -2.66
CA ALA A 189 13.16 -0.84 -3.37
C ALA A 189 12.54 -2.02 -4.14
N TRP A 190 11.21 -2.14 -4.13
CA TRP A 190 10.46 -3.18 -4.84
C TRP A 190 9.26 -2.56 -5.56
N PHE A 191 8.68 -3.32 -6.48
CA PHE A 191 7.47 -2.94 -7.19
C PHE A 191 6.33 -2.67 -6.21
N GLN A 192 5.70 -1.50 -6.30
CA GLN A 192 4.43 -1.27 -5.60
C GLN A 192 3.29 -1.66 -6.53
N SER A 193 2.27 -2.31 -5.98
CA SER A 193 1.09 -2.76 -6.73
C SER A 193 -0.19 -2.11 -6.19
N PRO A 194 -0.32 -0.76 -6.24
CA PRO A 194 -1.56 -0.10 -5.86
C PRO A 194 -2.72 -0.47 -6.80
N THR A 195 -3.94 -0.17 -6.39
CA THR A 195 -5.18 -0.41 -7.15
C THR A 195 -5.83 0.91 -7.54
N PHE A 196 -6.52 0.96 -8.68
CA PHE A 196 -7.42 2.07 -9.04
C PHE A 196 -8.74 2.08 -8.25
N ASP A 197 -8.98 1.07 -7.40
CA ASP A 197 -10.16 0.96 -6.54
C ASP A 197 -9.76 1.22 -5.09
N GLU A 198 -10.00 2.45 -4.59
CA GLU A 198 -9.68 2.83 -3.21
C GLU A 198 -10.25 1.84 -2.20
N SER A 199 -11.48 1.34 -2.43
CA SER A 199 -12.15 0.41 -1.52
C SER A 199 -11.43 -0.94 -1.41
N HIS A 200 -10.77 -1.36 -2.49
CA HIS A 200 -10.02 -2.61 -2.53
C HIS A 200 -8.73 -2.52 -1.71
N SER A 201 -8.10 -1.34 -1.61
CA SER A 201 -6.86 -1.16 -0.83
C SER A 201 -7.02 -1.48 0.66
N TYR A 202 -8.22 -1.34 1.22
CA TYR A 202 -8.52 -1.66 2.62
C TYR A 202 -8.43 -3.15 2.94
N GLN A 203 -8.50 -4.03 1.94
CA GLN A 203 -8.38 -5.48 2.14
C GLN A 203 -7.00 -5.91 2.68
N PHE A 204 -6.00 -5.03 2.57
CA PHE A 204 -4.64 -5.25 3.06
C PHE A 204 -4.39 -4.64 4.45
N LEU A 205 -5.38 -3.97 5.04
CA LEU A 205 -5.27 -3.26 6.33
C LEU A 205 -5.99 -3.97 7.47
N THR A 206 -6.21 -5.28 7.33
CA THR A 206 -6.97 -6.09 8.29
C THR A 206 -6.05 -6.71 9.33
N GLU A 207 -6.60 -7.12 10.49
CA GLU A 207 -5.85 -7.90 11.50
C GLU A 207 -5.20 -9.16 10.88
N LYS A 208 -5.84 -9.76 9.87
CA LYS A 208 -5.30 -10.92 9.16
C LYS A 208 -3.91 -10.63 8.58
N GLU A 209 -3.76 -9.44 8.01
CA GLU A 209 -2.59 -8.97 7.28
C GLU A 209 -1.55 -8.24 8.16
N GLN A 210 -1.79 -8.14 9.48
CA GLN A 210 -0.80 -7.62 10.42
C GLN A 210 0.51 -8.43 10.37
N PRO A 211 1.67 -7.76 10.59
CA PRO A 211 2.94 -8.47 10.68
C PRO A 211 2.93 -9.54 11.78
N SER A 212 3.32 -10.77 11.41
CA SER A 212 3.32 -11.92 12.33
C SER A 212 4.15 -11.71 13.59
N SER A 213 5.11 -10.77 13.58
CA SER A 213 5.96 -10.43 14.73
C SER A 213 5.22 -9.71 15.86
N CYS A 214 4.09 -9.06 15.58
CA CYS A 214 3.33 -8.30 16.58
C CYS A 214 1.83 -8.60 16.57
N LYS A 215 1.33 -9.38 15.61
CA LYS A 215 -0.08 -9.74 15.51
C LYS A 215 -0.57 -10.48 16.78
N PRO A 216 -1.76 -10.18 17.31
CA PRO A 216 -2.77 -9.22 16.82
C PRO A 216 -2.69 -7.82 17.47
N VAL A 217 -1.60 -7.53 18.17
CA VAL A 217 -1.47 -6.37 19.06
C VAL A 217 -0.55 -5.28 18.51
N CYS A 218 -0.31 -5.27 17.20
CA CYS A 218 0.67 -4.37 16.55
C CYS A 218 0.41 -2.89 16.86
N LEU A 219 -0.85 -2.47 16.76
CA LEU A 219 -1.24 -1.08 17.00
C LEU A 219 -1.17 -0.73 18.50
N GLN A 220 -1.69 -1.61 19.35
CA GLN A 220 -1.72 -1.43 20.80
C GLN A 220 -0.31 -1.36 21.40
N GLN A 221 0.64 -2.09 20.81
CA GLN A 221 2.05 -2.09 21.20
C GLN A 221 2.88 -1.00 20.49
N ASN A 222 2.30 -0.21 19.60
CA ASN A 222 2.99 0.86 18.88
C ASN A 222 4.18 0.33 18.04
N ILE A 223 4.01 -0.83 17.41
CA ILE A 223 5.06 -1.53 16.63
C ILE A 223 4.88 -1.31 15.13
N SER A 224 3.66 -1.54 14.64
CA SER A 224 3.32 -1.44 13.22
C SER A 224 1.92 -0.85 13.05
N PHE A 225 1.72 -0.12 11.96
CA PHE A 225 0.52 0.67 11.72
C PHE A 225 -0.11 0.32 10.38
N PRO A 226 -1.45 0.31 10.29
CA PRO A 226 -2.14 0.20 9.02
C PRO A 226 -2.03 1.53 8.25
N VAL A 227 -1.46 1.48 7.04
CA VAL A 227 -1.20 2.65 6.20
C VAL A 227 -1.82 2.47 4.84
N GLN A 228 -2.69 3.41 4.45
CA GLN A 228 -3.17 3.54 3.08
C GLN A 228 -2.29 4.57 2.36
N PHE A 229 -1.45 4.08 1.43
CA PHE A 229 -0.75 4.94 0.49
C PHE A 229 -1.70 5.36 -0.63
N HIS A 230 -1.73 6.66 -0.93
CA HIS A 230 -2.40 7.25 -2.08
C HIS A 230 -1.32 7.77 -3.03
N PHE A 231 -1.12 7.09 -4.14
CA PHE A 231 -0.20 7.48 -5.19
C PHE A 231 -0.92 8.40 -6.17
N ARG A 232 -0.38 9.61 -6.35
CA ARG A 232 -0.74 10.57 -7.40
C ARG A 232 0.45 10.68 -8.34
N THR A 233 0.43 9.94 -9.44
CA THR A 233 1.65 9.75 -10.26
C THR A 233 1.37 9.59 -11.75
N ARG A 234 2.33 10.03 -12.57
CA ARG A 234 2.48 9.78 -14.01
C ARG A 234 3.41 8.60 -14.29
N HIS A 235 4.05 8.04 -13.26
CA HIS A 235 5.00 6.92 -13.36
C HIS A 235 4.37 5.55 -13.04
N GLY A 236 3.05 5.48 -12.86
CA GLY A 236 2.32 4.22 -12.75
C GLY A 236 2.15 3.52 -14.10
N LYS A 237 2.03 2.20 -14.10
CA LYS A 237 1.73 1.38 -15.28
C LYS A 237 0.40 0.67 -15.10
N ASP A 238 -0.57 0.96 -15.97
CA ASP A 238 -1.88 0.31 -15.92
C ASP A 238 -1.76 -1.17 -16.33
N VAL A 239 -2.06 -2.05 -15.36
CA VAL A 239 -2.09 -3.50 -15.53
C VAL A 239 -3.46 -4.08 -15.21
N ALA A 240 -4.50 -3.24 -15.13
CA ALA A 240 -5.87 -3.62 -14.76
C ALA A 240 -6.50 -4.63 -15.71
N LYS A 241 -6.04 -4.67 -16.97
CA LYS A 241 -6.49 -5.69 -17.94
C LYS A 241 -6.07 -7.12 -17.58
N TYR A 242 -5.04 -7.29 -16.73
CA TYR A 242 -4.58 -8.60 -16.29
C TYR A 242 -5.31 -9.09 -15.03
N ASP A 243 -5.86 -8.18 -14.23
CA ASP A 243 -6.77 -8.47 -13.13
C ASP A 243 -7.85 -7.39 -13.02
N THR A 244 -9.02 -7.69 -13.59
CA THR A 244 -10.14 -6.76 -13.64
C THR A 244 -10.88 -6.62 -12.31
N LYS A 245 -10.63 -7.51 -11.35
CA LYS A 245 -11.25 -7.46 -10.02
C LYS A 245 -10.49 -6.50 -9.13
N GLU A 246 -9.17 -6.64 -9.08
CA GLU A 246 -8.31 -5.78 -8.25
C GLU A 246 -7.99 -4.46 -8.93
N LYS A 247 -8.16 -4.34 -10.25
CA LYS A 247 -7.79 -3.16 -11.07
C LYS A 247 -6.40 -2.58 -10.72
N PRO A 248 -5.32 -3.38 -10.76
CA PRO A 248 -4.02 -2.93 -10.28
C PRO A 248 -3.31 -2.00 -11.25
N MET A 249 -2.49 -1.15 -10.65
CA MET A 249 -1.43 -0.36 -11.25
C MET A 249 -0.10 -0.86 -10.71
N LEU A 250 0.95 -0.81 -11.52
CA LEU A 250 2.30 -1.19 -11.12
C LEU A 250 3.19 0.06 -11.08
N VAL A 251 3.89 0.27 -9.96
CA VAL A 251 4.90 1.32 -9.80
C VAL A 251 6.27 0.64 -9.72
N LEU A 252 7.20 1.05 -10.56
CA LEU A 252 8.52 0.45 -10.65
C LEU A 252 9.38 0.75 -9.40
N PRO A 253 10.36 -0.11 -9.06
CA PRO A 253 11.21 0.10 -7.91
C PRO A 253 12.01 1.42 -7.98
N ASN A 254 12.33 1.97 -6.82
CA ASN A 254 13.17 3.14 -6.62
C ASN A 254 12.74 4.43 -7.33
N LEU A 255 11.49 4.48 -7.81
CA LEU A 255 10.86 5.74 -8.17
C LEU A 255 10.76 6.63 -6.92
N ALA A 256 11.18 7.88 -7.08
CA ALA A 256 11.15 8.87 -6.03
C ALA A 256 9.78 9.53 -5.98
N PHE A 257 9.23 9.70 -4.78
CA PHE A 257 7.98 10.38 -4.52
C PHE A 257 8.17 11.43 -3.43
N LYS A 258 7.57 12.60 -3.61
CA LYS A 258 7.39 13.56 -2.52
C LYS A 258 6.30 13.04 -1.59
N VAL A 259 6.53 13.11 -0.28
CA VAL A 259 5.46 12.85 0.71
C VAL A 259 4.65 14.14 0.86
N ALA A 260 3.52 14.21 0.17
CA ALA A 260 2.66 15.39 0.14
C ALA A 260 1.85 15.54 1.44
N ASP A 261 1.32 14.42 1.95
CA ASP A 261 0.58 14.40 3.20
C ASP A 261 0.80 13.09 3.97
N VAL A 262 0.69 13.20 5.29
CA VAL A 262 0.62 12.09 6.26
C VAL A 262 -0.41 12.54 7.27
N SER A 263 -1.56 11.87 7.28
CA SER A 263 -2.70 12.20 8.12
C SER A 263 -3.30 10.96 8.74
N GLU A 264 -3.82 11.11 9.95
CA GLU A 264 -4.61 10.08 10.61
C GLU A 264 -6.06 10.22 10.15
N VAL A 265 -6.60 9.15 9.58
CA VAL A 265 -7.98 9.09 9.12
C VAL A 265 -8.74 8.15 10.05
N ILE A 266 -9.73 8.72 10.73
CA ILE A 266 -10.63 7.97 11.59
C ILE A 266 -11.53 7.11 10.70
N THR A 267 -11.34 5.80 10.75
CA THR A 267 -12.11 4.81 10.00
C THR A 267 -13.38 4.39 10.73
N ASP A 268 -13.42 4.58 12.05
CA ASP A 268 -14.62 4.41 12.86
C ASP A 268 -14.90 5.69 13.66
N PRO A 269 -15.76 6.59 13.14
CA PRO A 269 -16.14 7.79 13.86
C PRO A 269 -16.87 7.52 15.18
N LEU A 270 -17.44 6.31 15.39
CA LEU A 270 -17.99 5.91 16.69
C LEU A 270 -16.88 5.85 17.74
N TYR A 271 -15.73 5.27 17.39
CA TYR A 271 -14.62 5.02 18.30
C TYR A 271 -14.08 6.29 18.95
N VAL A 272 -14.05 7.40 18.19
CA VAL A 272 -13.50 8.68 18.66
C VAL A 272 -14.52 9.58 19.36
N MET A 273 -15.80 9.18 19.41
CA MET A 273 -16.81 9.99 20.11
C MET A 273 -16.48 10.09 21.60
N SER A 274 -16.51 11.29 22.15
CA SER A 274 -16.58 11.47 23.59
C SER A 274 -17.85 10.81 24.16
N THR A 275 -17.89 10.57 25.47
CA THR A 275 -19.11 10.07 26.12
C THR A 275 -20.33 10.94 25.81
N ALA A 276 -20.17 12.26 25.79
CA ALA A 276 -21.28 13.18 25.52
C ALA A 276 -21.78 13.05 24.07
N GLU A 277 -20.85 13.00 23.10
CA GLU A 277 -21.19 12.81 21.68
C GLU A 277 -21.85 11.46 21.43
N LEU A 278 -21.34 10.39 22.03
CA LEU A 278 -21.92 9.06 21.93
C LEU A 278 -23.32 9.00 22.55
N VAL A 279 -23.52 9.58 23.73
CA VAL A 279 -24.83 9.68 24.39
C VAL A 279 -25.82 10.47 23.54
N GLN A 280 -25.37 11.60 22.97
CA GLN A 280 -26.21 12.40 22.08
C GLN A 280 -26.56 11.64 20.81
N TRP A 281 -25.58 10.97 20.21
CA TRP A 281 -25.77 10.14 19.02
C TRP A 281 -26.78 9.02 19.30
N LEU A 282 -26.63 8.30 20.42
CA LEU A 282 -27.57 7.26 20.82
C LEU A 282 -28.98 7.81 21.10
N ASN A 283 -29.14 9.06 21.53
CA ASN A 283 -30.45 9.68 21.73
C ASN A 283 -31.07 10.27 20.45
N THR A 284 -30.40 10.15 19.31
CA THR A 284 -30.83 10.75 18.04
C THR A 284 -31.39 9.67 17.10
N THR A 285 -32.39 10.04 16.30
CA THR A 285 -32.87 9.22 15.17
C THR A 285 -32.01 9.49 13.93
N HIS A 286 -31.58 8.43 13.25
CA HIS A 286 -30.63 8.51 12.16
C HIS A 286 -31.21 7.91 10.87
N PRO A 287 -30.96 8.51 9.69
CA PRO A 287 -31.37 7.94 8.41
C PRO A 287 -30.42 6.83 7.94
N TYR A 288 -30.95 5.81 7.27
CA TYR A 288 -30.15 4.86 6.48
C TYR A 288 -29.60 5.54 5.23
N LYS A 289 -28.27 5.50 5.01
CA LYS A 289 -27.62 6.19 3.88
C LYS A 289 -27.28 5.31 2.68
N SER A 290 -26.89 4.04 2.87
CA SER A 290 -26.18 3.29 1.81
C SER A 290 -26.66 1.85 1.53
N PHE A 291 -27.57 1.28 2.33
CA PHE A 291 -28.15 -0.03 2.00
C PHE A 291 -29.38 0.13 1.10
N GLN A 292 -29.25 -0.27 -0.18
CA GLN A 292 -30.30 -0.12 -1.21
C GLN A 292 -31.67 -0.67 -0.78
N GLU A 293 -31.70 -1.69 0.09
CA GLU A 293 -32.95 -2.30 0.58
C GLU A 293 -33.64 -1.52 1.72
N ARG A 294 -32.96 -0.54 2.35
CA ARG A 294 -33.48 0.24 3.50
C ARG A 294 -33.37 1.75 3.34
N ALA A 295 -33.04 2.23 2.14
CA ALA A 295 -33.00 3.66 1.85
C ALA A 295 -34.35 4.32 2.20
N GLY A 296 -34.31 5.37 3.02
CA GLY A 296 -35.51 6.08 3.51
C GLY A 296 -36.05 5.60 4.86
N GLN A 297 -35.52 4.53 5.45
CA GLN A 297 -35.83 4.14 6.82
C GLN A 297 -34.95 4.91 7.83
N THR A 298 -35.40 4.94 9.09
CA THR A 298 -34.65 5.52 10.21
C THR A 298 -34.36 4.50 11.30
N PHE A 299 -33.29 4.69 12.05
CA PHE A 299 -32.91 3.86 13.20
C PHE A 299 -32.63 4.73 14.43
N GLY A 300 -32.72 4.13 15.61
CA GLY A 300 -32.73 4.86 16.88
C GLY A 300 -34.03 5.64 17.10
N PRO A 301 -34.15 6.35 18.23
CA PRO A 301 -33.13 6.52 19.27
C PRO A 301 -33.00 5.31 20.19
N TYR A 302 -31.88 5.21 20.88
CA TYR A 302 -31.50 4.18 21.86
C TYR A 302 -31.27 4.78 23.26
N PRO A 303 -32.30 5.40 23.89
CA PRO A 303 -32.13 6.16 25.12
C PRO A 303 -31.68 5.32 26.32
N ARG A 304 -32.01 4.02 26.35
CA ARG A 304 -31.53 3.11 27.40
C ARG A 304 -30.03 2.86 27.29
N LEU A 305 -29.54 2.63 26.07
CA LEU A 305 -28.11 2.47 25.81
C LEU A 305 -27.35 3.77 26.10
N ALA A 306 -27.93 4.92 25.73
CA ALA A 306 -27.39 6.23 26.08
C ALA A 306 -27.24 6.41 27.59
N LYS A 307 -28.25 6.04 28.39
CA LYS A 307 -28.16 6.06 29.86
C LYS A 307 -27.05 5.17 30.40
N GLU A 308 -26.86 3.99 29.82
CA GLU A 308 -25.82 3.05 30.26
C GLU A 308 -24.41 3.54 29.90
N VAL A 309 -24.23 4.08 28.69
CA VAL A 309 -23.01 4.78 28.26
C VAL A 309 -22.69 5.94 29.20
N GLN A 310 -23.70 6.77 29.52
CA GLN A 310 -23.55 7.90 30.43
C GLN A 310 -23.19 7.44 31.85
N ARG A 311 -23.87 6.42 32.38
CA ARG A 311 -23.64 5.86 33.72
C ARG A 311 -22.23 5.30 33.87
N ARG A 312 -21.74 4.58 32.85
CA ARG A 312 -20.40 3.99 32.83
C ARG A 312 -19.31 4.95 32.37
N ARG A 313 -19.68 6.16 31.91
CA ARG A 313 -18.76 7.14 31.30
C ARG A 313 -17.95 6.53 30.15
N MET A 314 -18.63 5.78 29.28
CA MET A 314 -17.99 5.16 28.12
C MET A 314 -17.87 6.20 27.02
N ASP A 315 -16.65 6.46 26.56
CA ASP A 315 -16.40 7.06 25.25
C ASP A 315 -16.59 5.99 24.16
N GLY A 316 -16.45 6.37 22.89
CA GLY A 316 -16.56 5.48 21.74
C GLY A 316 -15.72 4.23 21.87
N LYS A 317 -14.44 4.40 22.20
CA LYS A 317 -13.48 3.32 22.46
C LYS A 317 -13.96 2.39 23.59
N GLY A 318 -14.35 2.95 24.73
CA GLY A 318 -14.84 2.20 25.88
C GLY A 318 -16.14 1.44 25.56
N PHE A 319 -17.00 2.03 24.73
CA PHE A 319 -18.22 1.43 24.25
C PHE A 319 -17.94 0.24 23.30
N SER A 320 -17.08 0.42 22.28
CA SER A 320 -16.68 -0.65 21.37
C SER A 320 -15.99 -1.81 22.11
N ALA A 321 -15.13 -1.52 23.08
CA ALA A 321 -14.50 -2.55 23.91
C ALA A 321 -15.47 -3.26 24.86
N TRP A 322 -16.50 -2.56 25.35
CA TRP A 322 -17.55 -3.14 26.20
C TRP A 322 -18.50 -4.05 25.40
N GLU A 323 -18.75 -3.69 24.14
CA GLU A 323 -19.52 -4.48 23.17
C GLU A 323 -18.77 -5.76 22.78
N ALA A 324 -17.51 -5.62 22.34
CA ALA A 324 -16.66 -6.74 21.91
C ALA A 324 -16.42 -7.82 22.98
N LYS A 325 -16.48 -7.46 24.27
CA LYS A 325 -16.36 -8.41 25.40
C LYS A 325 -17.65 -9.22 25.68
N GLY A 326 -18.59 -9.30 24.76
CA GLY A 326 -19.93 -9.84 25.01
C GLY A 326 -20.01 -11.37 25.09
N ASP A 327 -20.13 -11.91 26.31
CA ASP A 327 -21.00 -13.07 26.56
C ASP A 327 -22.41 -12.72 26.04
N GLY A 328 -22.89 -13.50 25.07
CA GLY A 328 -24.15 -13.31 24.40
C GLY A 328 -25.36 -13.38 25.35
N GLU A 329 -26.46 -12.80 24.90
CA GLU A 329 -27.81 -12.86 25.50
C GLU A 329 -28.08 -11.90 26.69
N GLY A 330 -27.31 -11.94 27.79
CA GLY A 330 -27.66 -11.16 29.01
C GLY A 330 -27.55 -9.63 28.92
N LYS A 331 -26.68 -9.09 28.06
CA LYS A 331 -26.56 -7.63 27.84
C LYS A 331 -27.69 -7.07 26.96
N TYR A 332 -28.32 -7.92 26.15
CA TYR A 332 -29.29 -7.52 25.12
C TYR A 332 -30.74 -7.65 25.59
N GLU A 333 -31.01 -8.47 26.61
CA GLU A 333 -32.26 -8.40 27.38
C GLU A 333 -32.45 -7.01 28.04
N MET A 334 -31.37 -6.34 28.45
CA MET A 334 -31.44 -4.96 28.96
C MET A 334 -31.81 -3.92 27.89
N LEU A 335 -31.70 -4.26 26.61
CA LEU A 335 -31.93 -3.35 25.50
C LEU A 335 -33.34 -3.44 24.92
N GLU A 336 -34.14 -4.48 25.21
CA GLU A 336 -35.47 -4.73 24.61
C GLU A 336 -35.51 -4.66 23.07
N VAL A 337 -34.35 -4.63 22.42
CA VAL A 337 -34.20 -4.76 20.98
C VAL A 337 -34.49 -6.23 20.72
N SER A 338 -35.68 -6.55 20.22
CA SER A 338 -36.01 -7.92 19.85
C SER A 338 -34.91 -8.48 18.94
N GLY A 339 -34.66 -9.79 18.93
CA GLY A 339 -33.65 -10.38 18.04
C GLY A 339 -33.78 -9.98 16.55
N ALA A 340 -34.95 -9.49 16.14
CA ALA A 340 -35.23 -8.92 14.82
C ALA A 340 -34.70 -7.49 14.60
N GLU A 341 -34.52 -6.68 15.64
CA GLU A 341 -34.04 -5.28 15.58
C GLU A 341 -32.53 -5.13 15.84
N TYR A 342 -31.88 -6.19 16.35
CA TYR A 342 -30.43 -6.23 16.59
C TYR A 342 -29.62 -6.07 15.31
N ARG A 343 -30.04 -6.76 14.25
CA ARG A 343 -29.40 -6.69 12.94
C ARG A 343 -29.55 -5.29 12.32
N PRO A 344 -30.72 -4.65 12.33
CA PRO A 344 -30.89 -3.24 12.00
C PRO A 344 -30.01 -2.24 12.74
N PHE A 345 -29.79 -2.36 14.06
CA PHE A 345 -28.90 -1.44 14.79
C PHE A 345 -27.45 -1.51 14.30
N PHE A 346 -26.95 -2.72 14.03
CA PHE A 346 -25.60 -2.91 13.50
C PHE A 346 -25.48 -2.59 12.02
N ASP A 347 -26.46 -2.97 11.19
CA ASP A 347 -26.53 -2.58 9.78
C ASP A 347 -26.55 -1.05 9.66
N ALA A 348 -27.21 -0.37 10.60
CA ALA A 348 -27.27 1.07 10.71
C ALA A 348 -25.96 1.73 11.14
N LEU A 349 -25.28 1.18 12.16
CA LEU A 349 -23.90 1.57 12.53
C LEU A 349 -22.97 1.41 11.32
N SER A 350 -23.00 0.25 10.65
CA SER A 350 -22.20 -0.01 9.46
C SER A 350 -22.53 0.91 8.29
N SER A 351 -23.81 1.20 8.04
CA SER A 351 -24.25 2.04 6.91
C SER A 351 -23.98 3.55 7.06
N ARG A 352 -23.78 4.05 8.29
CA ARG A 352 -23.53 5.47 8.56
C ARG A 352 -22.05 5.81 8.62
N PHE A 353 -21.25 4.87 9.12
CA PHE A 353 -19.82 5.06 9.32
C PHE A 353 -18.99 4.55 8.12
N ASP A 354 -19.64 4.12 7.04
CA ASP A 354 -19.00 3.38 5.93
C ASP A 354 -18.09 2.26 6.45
N MET A 355 -18.44 1.68 7.61
CA MET A 355 -17.73 0.48 8.07
C MET A 355 -18.05 -0.62 7.06
N PRO A 356 -17.04 -1.38 6.61
CA PRO A 356 -17.24 -2.43 5.63
C PRO A 356 -18.38 -3.35 6.09
N PRO A 357 -19.27 -3.76 5.18
CA PRO A 357 -20.39 -4.62 5.54
C PRO A 357 -19.88 -5.87 6.27
N ARG A 358 -20.68 -6.34 7.24
CA ARG A 358 -20.45 -7.54 8.06
C ARG A 358 -19.76 -8.70 7.31
N PRO A 359 -19.05 -9.59 8.04
CA PRO A 359 -18.21 -10.63 7.47
C PRO A 359 -19.03 -11.52 6.51
N GLY A 360 -18.68 -11.46 5.24
CA GLY A 360 -19.34 -12.21 4.17
C GLY A 360 -19.22 -11.59 2.78
N LEU A 361 -19.03 -10.27 2.69
CA LEU A 361 -18.84 -9.58 1.41
C LEU A 361 -17.77 -8.49 1.58
N TRP A 362 -16.52 -8.81 1.20
CA TRP A 362 -15.39 -7.89 1.02
C TRP A 362 -14.81 -7.22 2.28
N GLY A 363 -13.63 -7.71 2.69
CA GLY A 363 -12.56 -6.90 3.30
C GLY A 363 -12.89 -6.09 4.56
N GLN A 364 -13.01 -6.75 5.70
CA GLN A 364 -13.03 -6.07 6.99
C GLN A 364 -11.68 -5.42 7.28
N VAL A 365 -11.55 -4.09 7.19
CA VAL A 365 -10.67 -3.41 8.17
C VAL A 365 -11.24 -3.82 9.53
N SER A 366 -10.47 -4.48 10.39
CA SER A 366 -11.03 -4.92 11.66
C SER A 366 -11.52 -3.66 12.38
N ASN A 367 -12.74 -3.69 12.92
CA ASN A 367 -13.29 -2.65 13.80
C ASN A 367 -12.46 -2.47 15.10
N GLU A 368 -11.25 -3.02 15.16
CA GLU A 368 -10.34 -2.97 16.29
C GLU A 368 -9.35 -1.80 16.17
N ASP A 369 -9.10 -1.32 14.95
CA ASP A 369 -8.15 -0.23 14.67
C ASP A 369 -8.91 1.06 14.32
N PRO A 370 -8.94 2.06 15.22
CA PRO A 370 -9.85 3.22 15.13
C PRO A 370 -9.47 4.27 14.08
N TYR A 371 -8.29 4.10 13.52
CA TYR A 371 -7.77 4.94 12.48
C TYR A 371 -6.86 4.12 11.58
N ILE A 372 -6.73 4.58 10.35
CA ILE A 372 -5.60 4.27 9.50
C ILE A 372 -4.78 5.53 9.30
N ILE A 373 -3.57 5.37 8.81
CA ILE A 373 -2.76 6.51 8.39
C ILE A 373 -2.85 6.60 6.88
N LYS A 374 -3.30 7.75 6.36
CA LYS A 374 -3.26 8.04 4.93
C LYS A 374 -1.96 8.76 4.60
N VAL A 375 -1.23 8.25 3.63
CA VAL A 375 0.02 8.84 3.14
C VAL A 375 -0.16 9.18 1.66
N THR A 376 -0.12 10.45 1.32
CA THR A 376 -0.20 10.90 -0.08
C THR A 376 1.19 11.05 -0.66
N LEU A 377 1.46 10.35 -1.76
CA LEU A 377 2.71 10.33 -2.48
C LEU A 377 2.51 10.95 -3.86
N GLU A 378 3.33 11.94 -4.21
CA GLU A 378 3.28 12.65 -5.48
C GLU A 378 4.61 12.54 -6.23
N ASP A 379 4.58 12.62 -7.55
CA ASP A 379 5.81 12.78 -8.33
C ASP A 379 6.59 14.04 -7.86
N PRO A 380 7.93 14.04 -7.81
CA PRO A 380 8.72 15.17 -7.33
C PRO A 380 8.49 16.47 -8.11
N GLU A 381 8.20 16.36 -9.41
CA GLU A 381 7.84 17.47 -10.29
C GLU A 381 6.42 18.02 -10.06
N GLY A 382 5.61 17.35 -9.26
CA GLY A 382 4.22 17.69 -9.01
C GLY A 382 3.26 17.16 -10.07
N CYS A 383 1.98 17.16 -9.71
CA CYS A 383 0.89 16.65 -10.55
C CYS A 383 0.04 17.72 -11.22
N ASP A 384 0.37 19.00 -11.00
CA ASP A 384 -0.39 20.16 -11.46
C ASP A 384 -0.24 20.46 -12.97
#